data_AF-A0A9E1KWU5-F1
#
_entry.id   AF-A0A9E1KWU5-F1
#
_cell.length_a   1.000
_cell.length_b   1.000
_cell.length_c   1.000
_cell.angle_alpha   90.00
_cell.angle_beta   90.00
_cell.angle_gamma   90.00
#
_symmetry.space_group_name_H-M   'P 1'
#
loop_
_entity.id
_entity.type
_entity.pdbx_description
1 polymer ?
#
loop_
_entity_poly.entity_id
_entity_poly.type
_entity_poly.pdbx_seq_one_letter_code
_entity_poly.pdbx_strand_id
1 'polypeptide(L)'
;MIEPHAHIVDITGLAKVLLCSESMILKTWKQYPHFYIGHGCTAKGARFDINDVIGYLKKRDYADTGQKTKNMDGQGKDVRFPCNN
;
A
#
# COMPACT_ATOMS: atom_id res chain seq x y z
N MET A 1 0.46 -13.69 24.18
CA MET A 1 1.35 -14.71 23.60
C MET A 1 1.41 -14.40 22.12
N ILE A 2 2.55 -13.90 21.60
CA ILE A 2 2.70 -13.58 20.18
C ILE A 2 3.58 -14.69 19.62
N GLU A 3 2.95 -15.61 18.90
CA GLU A 3 3.62 -16.79 18.36
C GLU A 3 4.60 -16.39 17.24
N PRO A 4 5.80 -16.97 17.18
CA PRO A 4 6.79 -16.68 16.14
C PRO A 4 6.48 -17.58 14.93
N HIS A 5 5.49 -17.21 14.13
CA HIS A 5 5.20 -17.95 12.90
C HIS A 5 5.93 -17.27 11.75
N ALA A 6 6.73 -18.02 11.00
CA ALA A 6 7.34 -17.53 9.77
C ALA A 6 6.22 -17.02 8.84
N HIS A 7 6.05 -15.70 8.76
CA HIS A 7 4.92 -15.04 8.10
C HIS A 7 5.17 -14.89 6.59
N ILE A 8 5.73 -15.92 5.97
CA ILE A 8 5.97 -15.95 4.53
C ILE A 8 4.67 -16.38 3.87
N VAL A 9 4.06 -15.47 3.11
CA VAL A 9 2.78 -15.70 2.42
C VAL A 9 2.94 -15.55 0.90
N ASP A 10 2.05 -16.18 0.14
CA ASP A 10 1.84 -15.87 -1.29
C ASP A 10 0.94 -14.65 -1.46
N ILE A 11 0.70 -14.26 -2.72
CA ILE A 11 -0.18 -13.16 -3.12
C ILE A 11 -1.59 -13.29 -2.52
N THR A 12 -2.16 -14.50 -2.54
CA THR A 12 -3.51 -14.73 -2.00
C THR A 12 -3.51 -14.59 -0.47
N GLY A 13 -2.49 -15.11 0.21
CA GLY A 13 -2.29 -14.89 1.64
C GLY A 13 -2.10 -13.41 1.98
N LEU A 14 -1.30 -12.69 1.20
CA LEU A 14 -1.05 -11.26 1.39
C LEU A 14 -2.33 -10.42 1.22
N ALA A 15 -3.16 -10.75 0.24
CA ALA A 15 -4.45 -10.09 0.01
C ALA A 15 -5.38 -10.23 1.23
N LYS A 16 -5.43 -11.42 1.84
CA LYS A 16 -6.22 -11.66 3.07
C LYS A 16 -5.69 -10.85 4.26
N VAL A 17 -4.37 -10.77 4.41
CA VAL A 17 -3.72 -10.03 5.51
C VAL A 17 -3.96 -8.53 5.39
N LEU A 18 -3.86 -8.00 4.17
CA LEU A 18 -4.08 -6.58 3.89
C LEU A 18 -5.56 -6.22 3.70
N LEU A 19 -6.48 -7.19 3.80
CA LEU A 19 -7.91 -7.03 3.55
C LEU A 19 -8.20 -6.32 2.21
N CYS A 20 -7.42 -6.69 1.18
CA CYS A 20 -7.44 -6.07 -0.14
C CYS A 20 -7.83 -7.09 -1.21
N SER A 21 -8.33 -6.61 -2.36
CA SER A 21 -8.62 -7.49 -3.49
C SER A 21 -7.34 -8.06 -4.10
N GLU A 22 -7.34 -9.35 -4.44
CA GLU A 22 -6.21 -10.01 -5.11
C GLU A 22 -5.80 -9.30 -6.41
N SER A 23 -6.77 -8.80 -7.17
CA SER A 23 -6.54 -8.01 -8.39
C SER A 23 -5.72 -6.73 -8.14
N MET A 24 -5.87 -6.12 -6.96
CA MET A 24 -5.09 -4.93 -6.58
C MET A 24 -3.66 -5.33 -6.22
N ILE A 25 -3.51 -6.38 -5.40
CA ILE A 25 -2.19 -6.93 -5.05
C ILE A 25 -1.45 -7.39 -6.30
N LEU A 26 -2.12 -8.02 -7.28
CA LEU A 26 -1.50 -8.42 -8.56
C LEU A 26 -0.97 -7.25 -9.39
N LYS A 27 -1.44 -6.02 -9.17
CA LYS A 27 -0.90 -4.81 -9.80
C LYS A 27 0.24 -4.19 -9.00
N THR A 28 0.20 -4.27 -7.67
CA THR A 28 1.13 -3.56 -6.78
C THR A 28 2.22 -4.45 -6.18
N TRP A 29 2.12 -5.78 -6.27
CA TRP A 29 3.01 -6.72 -5.58
C TRP A 29 4.50 -6.53 -5.91
N LYS A 30 4.83 -6.12 -7.13
CA LYS A 30 6.22 -5.84 -7.52
C LYS A 30 6.86 -4.70 -6.71
N GLN A 31 6.05 -3.82 -6.11
CA GLN A 31 6.51 -2.73 -5.25
C GLN A 31 6.76 -3.19 -3.82
N TYR A 32 6.14 -4.29 -3.40
CA TYR A 32 6.34 -4.83 -2.06
C TYR A 32 7.64 -5.64 -2.00
N PRO A 33 8.31 -5.68 -0.83
CA PRO A 33 9.46 -6.55 -0.63
C PRO A 33 9.02 -8.01 -0.83
N HIS A 34 9.61 -8.66 -1.84
CA HIS A 34 9.29 -10.03 -2.22
C HIS A 34 10.54 -10.78 -2.66
N PHE A 35 10.49 -12.10 -2.54
CA PHE A 35 11.51 -13.00 -3.04
C PHE A 35 10.85 -14.13 -3.83
N TYR A 36 11.60 -14.72 -4.76
CA TYR A 36 11.11 -15.80 -5.59
C TYR A 36 11.58 -17.13 -5.02
N ILE A 37 10.65 -18.08 -4.86
CA ILE A 37 10.99 -19.47 -4.56
C ILE A 37 10.92 -20.28 -5.86
N GLY A 38 12.06 -20.77 -6.33
CA GLY A 38 12.19 -21.63 -7.52
C GLY A 38 12.69 -20.93 -8.80
N HIS A 39 12.63 -21.65 -9.92
CA HIS A 39 13.16 -21.23 -11.23
C HIS A 39 12.15 -20.43 -12.08
N GLY A 40 11.54 -19.38 -11.51
CA GLY A 40 10.62 -18.53 -12.27
C GLY A 40 10.23 -17.23 -11.59
N CYS A 41 10.34 -16.10 -12.32
CA CYS A 41 9.95 -14.76 -11.86
C CYS A 41 8.45 -14.48 -12.04
N THR A 42 7.59 -15.42 -11.64
CA THR A 42 6.14 -15.29 -11.80
C THR A 42 5.46 -14.90 -10.49
N ALA A 43 4.30 -14.27 -10.59
CA ALA A 43 3.51 -13.84 -9.43
C ALA A 43 3.16 -15.03 -8.48
N LYS A 44 3.04 -16.24 -9.04
CA LYS A 44 2.79 -17.48 -8.27
C LYS A 44 4.02 -17.96 -7.47
N GLY A 45 5.23 -17.62 -7.92
CA GLY A 45 6.48 -17.94 -7.25
C GLY A 45 6.94 -16.87 -6.27
N ALA A 46 6.31 -15.69 -6.28
CA ALA A 46 6.62 -14.60 -5.37
C ALA A 46 6.10 -14.90 -3.96
N ARG A 47 6.96 -14.68 -2.98
CA ARG A 47 6.68 -14.82 -1.55
C ARG A 47 7.01 -13.54 -0.83
N PHE A 48 6.20 -13.24 0.18
CA PHE A 48 6.21 -11.98 0.90
C PHE A 48 6.33 -12.27 2.38
N ASP A 49 7.28 -11.62 3.05
CA ASP A 49 7.29 -11.58 4.50
C ASP A 49 6.34 -10.46 4.97
N ILE A 50 5.33 -10.83 5.78
CA ILE A 50 4.31 -9.87 6.25
C ILE A 50 4.95 -8.71 7.03
N ASN A 51 5.99 -8.96 7.84
CA ASN A 51 6.61 -7.91 8.65
C ASN A 51 7.33 -6.89 7.76
N ASP A 52 8.05 -7.36 6.74
CA ASP A 52 8.70 -6.47 5.77
C ASP A 52 7.67 -5.68 4.96
N VAL A 53 6.58 -6.31 4.51
CA VAL A 53 5.53 -5.60 3.77
C VAL A 53 4.84 -4.55 4.64
N ILE A 54 4.50 -4.86 5.89
CA ILE A 54 3.93 -3.90 6.84
C ILE A 54 4.93 -2.77 7.12
N GLY A 55 6.21 -3.09 7.31
CA GLY A 55 7.28 -2.11 7.51
C GLY A 55 7.43 -1.17 6.32
N TYR A 56 7.38 -1.71 5.09
CA TYR A 56 7.38 -0.93 3.86
C TYR A 56 6.16 -0.01 3.76
N LEU A 57 4.96 -0.52 4.04
CA LEU A 57 3.72 0.26 4.02
C LEU A 57 3.74 1.39 5.04
N LYS A 58 4.20 1.14 6.28
CA LYS A 58 4.38 2.17 7.31
C LYS A 58 5.34 3.27 6.88
N LYS A 59 6.46 2.92 6.25
CA LYS A 59 7.43 3.91 5.73
C LYS A 59 6.84 4.73 4.59
N ARG A 60 6.05 4.09 3.71
CA ARG A 60 5.41 4.76 2.57
C ARG A 60 4.35 5.76 3.02
N ASP A 61 3.51 5.39 3.98
CA ASP A 61 2.50 6.28 4.59
C ASP A 61 3.15 7.52 5.23
N TYR A 62 4.28 7.31 5.94
CA TYR A 62 5.08 8.39 6.53
C TYR A 62 5.77 9.29 5.48
N ALA A 63 6.09 8.76 4.30
CA ALA A 63 6.71 9.53 3.22
C ALA A 63 5.69 10.40 2.47
N ASP A 64 4.43 9.97 2.38
CA ASP A 64 3.35 10.69 1.70
C ASP A 64 2.87 11.90 2.53
N THR A 65 2.81 11.76 3.86
CA THR A 65 2.48 12.88 4.78
C THR A 65 3.57 13.96 4.85
N GLY A 66 4.76 13.72 4.31
CA GLY A 66 5.87 14.67 4.22
C GLY A 66 5.83 15.59 2.98
N GLN A 67 4.90 15.40 2.04
CA GLN A 67 4.76 16.25 0.85
C GLN A 67 3.40 16.97 0.81
N LYS A 68 3.13 17.80 1.82
CA LYS A 68 2.15 18.89 1.67
C LYS A 68 2.89 20.22 1.65
N THR A 69 2.62 20.99 0.60
CA THR A 69 3.14 22.34 0.25
C THR A 69 4.48 22.28 -0.49
N LYS A 70 4.54 22.60 -1.78
CA LYS A 70 4.32 23.95 -2.32
C LYS A 70 3.65 23.84 -3.70
N ASN A 71 2.47 24.43 -3.81
CA ASN A 71 1.91 25.10 -4.99
C ASN A 71 0.71 25.88 -4.46
N MET A 72 1.00 26.95 -3.70
CA MET A 72 0.04 28.00 -3.40
C MET A 72 0.06 28.98 -4.57
N ASP A 73 -0.55 28.58 -5.68
CA ASP A 73 -0.89 29.50 -6.75
C ASP A 73 -2.33 29.95 -6.49
N GLY A 74 -2.44 31.12 -5.88
CA GLY A 74 -3.72 31.73 -5.54
C GLY A 74 -4.59 31.95 -6.77
N GLN A 75 -5.90 31.79 -6.58
CA GLN A 75 -6.89 32.75 -7.04
C GLN A 75 -8.15 32.55 -6.19
N GLY A 76 -8.41 33.54 -5.35
CA GLY A 76 -9.58 33.58 -4.50
C GLY A 76 -10.83 34.07 -5.22
N LYS A 77 -11.94 33.74 -4.55
CA LYS A 77 -13.23 34.46 -4.49
C LYS A 77 -14.19 34.28 -5.67
N ASP A 78 -15.13 33.35 -5.51
CA ASP A 78 -16.53 33.68 -5.23
C ASP A 78 -17.27 32.39 -4.82
N VAL A 79 -17.63 32.28 -3.55
CA VAL A 79 -18.66 31.33 -3.12
C VAL A 79 -19.72 32.18 -2.44
N ARG A 80 -20.65 32.71 -3.24
CA ARG A 80 -21.87 33.31 -2.75
C ARG A 80 -22.97 32.26 -2.67
N PHE A 81 -23.26 31.81 -1.45
CA PHE A 81 -24.53 31.17 -1.09
C PHE A 81 -24.93 31.72 0.31
N PRO A 82 -26.21 31.66 0.71
CA PRO A 82 -27.47 32.02 0.05
C PRO A 82 -28.20 33.11 0.89
N CYS A 83 -29.35 33.64 0.44
CA CYS A 83 -30.39 34.12 1.36
C CYS A 83 -31.77 34.13 0.69
N ASN A 84 -32.70 33.42 1.34
CA ASN A 84 -34.12 33.33 1.08
C ASN A 84 -34.84 34.48 1.80
N ASN A 85 -35.62 35.29 1.08
CA ASN A 85 -36.92 35.86 1.49
C ASN A 85 -37.50 36.73 0.37
#